data_AF-J9BQF9-F1
#
_entry.id   AF-J9BQF9-F1
#
_cell.length_a   1.000
_cell.length_b   1.000
_cell.length_c   1.000
_cell.angle_alpha   90.00
_cell.angle_beta   90.00
_cell.angle_gamma   90.00
#
_symmetry.space_group_name_H-M   'P 1'
#
loop_
_entity.id
_entity.type
_entity.pdbx_description
1 polymer ?
#
loop_
_entity_poly.entity_id
_entity_poly.type
_entity_poly.pdbx_seq_one_letter_code
_entity_poly.pdbx_strand_id
1 'polypeptide(L)' 'MAVDRTPVLKRCRQLGIEPQVMGYNKKSTRQVRRQRRQESEYGRQLREKQKAKFIYGVLEKQFHSYYELALKYEGVTGD' A
#
# COMPACT_ATOMS: atom_id res chain seq x y z
N MET A 1 -6.75 -19.56 -2.69
CA MET A 1 -6.27 -18.19 -2.90
C MET A 1 -5.72 -17.65 -1.59
N ALA A 2 -4.54 -17.02 -1.60
CA ALA A 2 -3.99 -16.40 -0.40
C ALA A 2 -4.75 -15.11 -0.09
N VAL A 3 -5.11 -14.89 1.17
CA VAL A 3 -5.80 -13.68 1.63
C VAL A 3 -4.98 -13.08 2.76
N ASP A 4 -4.76 -11.77 2.66
CA ASP A 4 -4.07 -11.00 3.66
C ASP A 4 -4.96 -10.76 4.88
N ARG A 5 -4.70 -11.50 5.97
CA ARG A 5 -5.48 -11.44 7.21
C ARG A 5 -4.93 -10.42 8.21
N THR A 6 -4.00 -9.56 7.80
CA THR A 6 -3.46 -8.56 8.73
C THR A 6 -4.54 -7.54 9.13
N PRO A 7 -4.62 -7.12 10.40
CA PRO A 7 -5.65 -6.17 10.81
C PRO A 7 -5.55 -4.85 10.03
N VAL A 8 -6.67 -4.43 9.43
CA VAL A 8 -6.75 -3.22 8.58
C VAL A 8 -6.21 -1.98 9.30
N LEU A 9 -6.61 -1.76 10.56
CA LEU A 9 -6.13 -0.61 11.34
C LEU A 9 -4.61 -0.63 11.61
N LYS A 10 -3.98 -1.81 11.61
CA LYS A 10 -2.51 -1.94 11.73
C LYS A 10 -1.84 -1.50 10.44
N ARG A 11 -2.39 -1.92 9.29
CA ARG A 11 -1.94 -1.55 7.95
C ARG A 11 -2.11 -0.07 7.65
N CYS A 12 -3.31 0.47 7.88
CA CYS A 12 -3.61 1.91 7.72
C CYS A 12 -2.62 2.76 8.49
N ARG A 13 -2.36 2.42 9.76
CA ARG A 13 -1.39 3.11 10.60
C ARG A 13 0.04 3.01 10.06
N GLN A 14 0.47 1.83 9.59
CA GLN A 14 1.82 1.63 9.06
C GLN A 14 2.05 2.40 7.76
N LEU A 15 1.06 2.40 6.86
CA LEU A 15 1.13 3.01 5.53
C LEU A 15 0.73 4.50 5.53
N GLY A 16 0.23 5.03 6.65
CA GLY A 16 -0.23 6.41 6.74
C GLY A 16 -1.52 6.67 5.95
N ILE A 17 -2.37 5.66 5.82
CA ILE A 17 -3.66 5.74 5.12
C ILE A 17 -4.74 5.97 6.17
N GLU A 18 -5.69 6.86 5.89
CA GLU A 18 -6.85 7.02 6.73
C GLU A 18 -7.79 5.80 6.61
N PRO A 19 -8.25 5.20 7.73
CA PRO A 19 -9.15 4.05 7.69
C PRO A 19 -10.43 4.27 6.88
N GLN A 20 -10.86 5.53 6.72
CA GLN A 20 -12.03 5.93 5.93
C GLN A 20 -11.87 5.60 4.45
N VAL A 21 -10.65 5.67 3.89
CA VAL A 21 -10.35 5.27 2.50
C VAL A 21 -10.69 3.79 2.27
N MET A 22 -10.57 2.98 3.32
CA MET A 22 -10.89 1.56 3.30
C MET A 22 -12.34 1.26 3.72
N GLY A 23 -13.18 2.29 3.95
CA GLY A 23 -14.56 2.15 4.40
C GLY A 23 -14.73 1.88 5.91
N TYR A 24 -13.68 2.08 6.72
CA TYR A 24 -13.73 1.84 8.17
C TYR A 24 -13.82 3.16 8.94
N ASN A 25 -14.87 3.32 9.75
CA ASN A 25 -15.07 4.51 10.60
C ASN A 25 -14.24 4.51 11.89
N LYS A 26 -13.55 3.41 12.20
CA LYS A 26 -12.76 3.26 13.44
C LYS A 26 -11.34 3.81 13.24
N LYS A 27 -10.88 4.67 14.16
CA LYS A 27 -9.50 5.16 14.21
C LYS A 27 -8.69 4.41 15.27
N SER A 28 -7.38 4.27 15.06
CA SER A 28 -6.48 3.65 16.04
C SER A 28 -5.69 4.72 16.78
N THR A 29 -5.73 4.69 18.11
CA THR A 29 -4.98 5.64 18.97
C THR A 29 -3.51 5.27 19.16
N ARG A 30 -3.07 4.09 18.69
CA ARG A 30 -1.68 3.65 18.84
C ARG A 30 -0.76 4.43 17.89
N GLN A 31 0.38 4.88 18.38
CA GLN A 31 1.39 5.55 17.57
C GLN A 31 2.33 4.54 16.90
N VAL A 32 2.82 4.86 15.70
CA VAL A 32 3.91 4.11 15.05
C VAL A 32 5.23 4.54 15.67
N ARG A 33 5.96 3.62 16.29
CA ARG A 33 7.37 3.85 16.64
C ARG A 33 8.21 3.79 15.35
N ARG A 34 8.32 4.91 14.65
CA ARG A 34 9.28 5.05 13.54
C ARG A 34 10.66 5.27 14.14
N GLN A 35 11.63 4.41 13.81
CA GLN A 35 13.03 4.78 14.01
C GLN A 35 13.30 6.03 13.17
N ARG A 36 13.97 7.03 13.75
CA ARG A 36 14.34 8.30 13.09
C ARG A 36 15.45 8.11 12.06
N ARG A 37 15.33 7.11 11.19
CA ARG A 37 16.24 6.89 10.07
C ARG A 37 15.64 7.55 8.84
N GLN A 38 16.47 8.29 8.11
CA GLN A 38 16.09 8.82 6.81
C GLN A 38 15.70 7.64 5.91
N GLU A 39 14.57 7.76 5.23
CA GLU A 39 14.13 6.75 4.29
C GLU A 39 14.96 6.84 3.01
N SER A 40 15.42 5.69 2.52
CA SER A 40 16.03 5.61 1.21
C SER A 40 15.00 5.82 0.10
N GLU A 41 15.46 6.17 -1.09
CA GLU A 41 14.62 6.26 -2.28
C GLU A 41 13.82 4.98 -2.53
N TYR A 42 14.49 3.81 -2.42
CA TYR A 42 13.83 2.52 -2.52
C TYR A 42 12.76 2.33 -1.43
N GLY A 43 13.03 2.76 -0.19
CA GLY A 43 12.06 2.69 0.90
C GLY A 43 10.80 3.52 0.63
N ARG A 44 10.97 4.69 0.02
CA ARG A 44 9.87 5.55 -0.44
C ARG A 44 9.04 4.87 -1.52
N GLN A 45 9.68 4.36 -2.58
CA GLN A 45 9.01 3.65 -3.67
C GLN A 45 8.27 2.41 -3.19
N LEU A 46 8.92 1.61 -2.32
CA LEU A 46 8.31 0.43 -1.73
C LEU A 46 7.06 0.79 -0.93
N ARG A 47 7.09 1.89 -0.16
CA ARG A 47 5.92 2.34 0.60
C ARG A 47 4.74 2.68 -0.31
N GLU A 48 4.98 3.43 -1.38
CA GLU A 48 3.91 3.79 -2.33
C GLU A 48 3.34 2.54 -3.00
N LYS A 49 4.19 1.60 -3.40
CA LYS A 49 3.76 0.30 -3.93
C LYS A 49 2.89 -0.47 -2.93
N GLN A 50 3.31 -0.57 -1.68
CA GLN A 50 2.54 -1.25 -0.63
C GLN A 50 1.21 -0.53 -0.33
N LYS A 51 1.20 0.80 -0.44
CA LYS A 51 0.00 1.64 -0.27
C LYS A 51 -1.04 1.31 -1.35
N ALA A 52 -0.64 1.36 -2.62
CA ALA A 52 -1.52 1.01 -3.74
C ALA A 52 -2.03 -0.43 -3.64
N LYS A 53 -1.13 -1.40 -3.39
CA LYS A 53 -1.50 -2.81 -3.20
C LYS A 53 -2.57 -3.00 -2.13
N PHE A 54 -2.43 -2.28 -1.01
CA PHE A 54 -3.38 -2.37 0.09
C PHE A 54 -4.73 -1.72 -0.22
N ILE A 55 -4.74 -0.56 -0.87
CA ILE A 55 -5.98 0.14 -1.26
C ILE A 55 -6.81 -0.74 -2.20
N TYR A 56 -6.18 -1.30 -3.23
CA TYR A 56 -6.86 -2.15 -4.22
C TYR A 56 -7.08 -3.60 -3.73
N GLY A 57 -6.52 -3.98 -2.58
CA GLY A 57 -6.70 -5.32 -2.01
C GLY A 57 -6.10 -6.46 -2.83
N VAL A 58 -5.12 -6.17 -3.70
CA VAL A 58 -4.51 -7.15 -4.60
C VAL A 58 -3.26 -7.82 -3.99
N LEU A 59 -2.91 -9.01 -4.45
CA LEU A 59 -1.66 -9.66 -4.07
C LEU A 59 -0.48 -9.13 -4.88
N GLU A 60 0.74 -9.33 -4.37
CA GLU A 60 1.98 -8.86 -5.00
C GLU A 60 2.14 -9.37 -6.44
N LYS A 61 1.85 -10.66 -6.68
CA LYS A 61 1.95 -11.28 -8.01
C LYS A 61 0.96 -10.65 -8.99
N GLN A 62 -0.29 -10.43 -8.56
CA GLN A 62 -1.31 -9.79 -9.39
C GLN A 62 -0.97 -8.34 -9.69
N PHE A 63 -0.53 -7.59 -8.66
CA PHE A 63 -0.08 -6.21 -8.81
C PHE A 63 1.06 -6.09 -9.82
N HIS A 64 2.04 -7.00 -9.75
CA HIS A 64 3.16 -7.03 -10.70
C HIS A 64 2.68 -7.31 -12.12
N SER A 65 1.78 -8.29 -12.31
CA SER A 65 1.20 -8.56 -13.63
C SER A 65 0.45 -7.35 -14.20
N TYR A 66 -0.32 -6.62 -13.38
CA TYR A 66 -0.98 -5.40 -13.84
C TYR A 66 0.01 -4.31 -14.24
N TYR A 67 1.09 -4.15 -13.49
CA TYR A 67 2.15 -3.20 -13.82
C TYR A 67 2.84 -3.55 -15.15
N GLU A 68 3.17 -4.84 -15.37
CA GLU A 68 3.76 -5.28 -16.64
C GLU A 68 2.80 -5.14 -17.83
N LEU A 69 1.50 -5.37 -17.60
CA LEU A 69 0.49 -5.13 -18.62
C LEU A 69 0.41 -3.64 -18.95
N ALA A 70 0.32 -2.78 -17.94
CA ALA A 70 0.28 -1.33 -18.11
C ALA A 70 1.51 -0.81 -18.88
N LEU A 71 2.72 -1.31 -18.59
CA LEU A 71 3.95 -0.96 -19.32
C LEU A 71 3.91 -1.31 -20.81
N LYS A 72 3.14 -2.32 -21.21
CA LYS A 72 3.02 -2.76 -22.61
C LYS A 72 1.97 -1.97 -23.38
N TYR A 73 1.04 -1.30 -22.70
CA TYR A 73 0.05 -0.46 -23.36
C TYR A 73 0.69 0.87 -23.77
N GLU A 74 0.43 1.31 -25.01
CA GLU A 74 0.86 2.62 -25.50
C GLU A 74 0.06 3.71 -24.79
N GLY A 75 0.70 4.42 -23.83
CA GLY A 75 0.09 5.48 -23.02
C GLY A 75 0.94 5.84 -21.81
N VAL A 76 0.56 6.89 -21.08
CA VAL A 76 1.23 7.28 -19.82
C VAL A 76 0.97 6.18 -18.78
N THR A 77 2.03 5.47 -18.38
CA THR A 77 1.96 4.27 -17.52
C THR A 77 1.59 4.57 -16.04
N GLY A 78 1.14 5.79 -15.74
CA GLY A 78 1.00 6.29 -14.37
C GLY A 78 -0.08 7.37 -14.16
N ASP A 79 -1.03 7.54 -15.09
CA ASP A 79 -2.29 8.24 -14.82
C ASP A 79 -3.30 7.33 -14.09
#